data_AF-A0A1V4QTB1-F1
#
_entry.id   AF-A0A1V4QTB1-F1
#
_cell.length_a   1.000
_cell.length_b   1.000
_cell.length_c   1.000
_cell.angle_alpha   90.00
_cell.angle_beta   90.00
_cell.angle_gamma   90.00
#
_symmetry.space_group_name_H-M   'P 1'
#
loop_
_entity.id
_entity.type
_entity.pdbx_description
1 polymer ?
#
loop_
_entity_poly.entity_id
_entity_poly.type
_entity_poly.pdbx_seq_one_letter_code
_entity_poly.pdbx_strand_id
1 'polypeptide(L)'
;MDGVADQQDPEAAEGWLNLRTRVCIWVIVLGLANFLAYTVAYFSLPGEAIHGGVRLEADSDGGRLHYYLLDKGSRVEVSRAVWLYSAIHSTSIPVTVGAVLLAMLTLAKDRIVSSMRSSVVRGRTFITVLAAVVTVCSLGWMGWFLYVIISQLAQPAPWSGR
;
A
#
# COMPACT_ATOMS: atom_id res chain seq x y z
N MET A 1 56.52 1.73 1.13
CA MET A 1 55.19 1.60 1.78
C MET A 1 54.20 2.05 0.72
N ASP A 2 53.90 1.12 -0.18
CA ASP A 2 53.25 1.44 -1.44
C ASP A 2 51.75 1.51 -1.23
N GLY A 3 51.19 2.66 -1.60
CA GLY A 3 49.76 2.90 -1.64
C GLY A 3 49.12 2.03 -2.70
N VAL A 4 48.43 0.99 -2.26
CA VAL A 4 47.44 0.29 -3.07
C VAL A 4 46.28 1.26 -3.25
N ALA A 5 46.30 2.01 -4.35
CA ALA A 5 45.16 2.79 -4.80
C ALA A 5 44.02 1.81 -5.08
N ASP A 6 42.96 1.91 -4.28
CA ASP A 6 41.68 1.22 -4.45
C ASP A 6 41.09 1.65 -5.81
N GLN A 7 41.39 0.88 -6.85
CA GLN A 7 40.92 1.09 -8.22
C GLN A 7 39.47 0.60 -8.27
N GLN A 8 38.55 1.42 -7.74
CA GLN A 8 37.12 1.16 -7.81
C GLN A 8 36.69 1.09 -9.27
N ASP A 9 36.26 -0.09 -9.70
CA ASP A 9 35.81 -0.39 -11.05
C ASP A 9 34.58 0.48 -11.42
N PRO A 10 34.73 1.47 -12.32
CA PRO A 10 33.66 2.39 -12.66
C PRO A 10 32.48 1.71 -13.35
N GLU A 11 32.69 0.58 -14.06
CA GLU A 11 31.61 -0.15 -14.72
C GLU A 11 30.66 -0.82 -13.70
N ALA A 12 31.21 -1.31 -12.59
CA ALA A 12 30.42 -1.92 -11.51
C ALA A 12 29.50 -0.89 -10.81
N ALA A 13 29.98 0.34 -10.63
CA ALA A 13 29.20 1.43 -10.03
C ALA A 13 28.04 1.88 -10.94
N GLU A 14 28.29 1.97 -12.26
CA GLU A 14 27.30 2.36 -13.26
C GLU A 14 26.19 1.30 -13.40
N GLY A 15 26.57 0.02 -13.47
CA GLY A 15 25.62 -1.10 -13.53
C GLY A 15 24.65 -1.13 -12.34
N TRP A 16 25.13 -0.81 -11.14
CA TRP A 16 24.30 -0.80 -9.94
C TRP A 16 23.36 0.41 -9.83
N LEU A 17 23.80 1.59 -10.27
CA LEU A 17 22.93 2.78 -10.40
C LEU A 17 21.78 2.51 -11.39
N ASN A 18 22.08 1.83 -12.50
CA ASN A 18 21.09 1.41 -13.49
C ASN A 18 20.09 0.40 -12.90
N LEU A 19 20.54 -0.57 -12.12
CA LEU A 19 19.65 -1.53 -11.45
C LEU A 19 18.69 -0.85 -10.47
N ARG A 20 19.21 0.03 -9.60
CA ARG A 20 18.39 0.76 -8.61
C ARG A 20 17.31 1.61 -9.27
N THR A 21 17.69 2.34 -10.31
CA THR A 21 16.77 3.20 -11.07
C THR A 21 15.69 2.34 -11.72
N ARG A 22 16.07 1.23 -12.35
CA ARG A 22 15.15 0.27 -12.96
C ARG A 22 14.17 -0.32 -11.95
N VAL A 23 14.65 -0.70 -10.76
CA VAL A 23 13.78 -1.20 -9.67
C VAL A 23 12.80 -0.12 -9.22
N CYS A 24 13.25 1.11 -8.99
CA CYS A 24 12.37 2.21 -8.59
C CYS A 24 11.29 2.48 -9.64
N ILE A 25 11.66 2.48 -10.93
CA ILE A 25 10.71 2.65 -12.04
C ILE A 25 9.67 1.51 -12.04
N TRP A 26 10.09 0.26 -11.89
CA TRP A 26 9.15 -0.87 -11.83
C TRP A 26 8.21 -0.77 -10.63
N VAL A 27 8.71 -0.38 -9.45
CA VAL A 27 7.87 -0.14 -8.27
C VAL A 27 6.83 0.95 -8.54
N ILE A 28 7.24 2.05 -9.20
CA ILE A 28 6.33 3.13 -9.59
C ILE A 28 5.25 2.59 -10.55
N VAL A 29 5.65 1.88 -11.61
CA VAL A 29 4.72 1.31 -12.60
C VAL A 29 3.74 0.34 -11.95
N LEU A 30 4.22 -0.58 -11.11
CA LEU A 30 3.37 -1.55 -10.40
C LEU A 30 2.39 -0.87 -9.44
N GLY A 31 2.84 0.13 -8.69
CA GLY A 31 1.96 0.86 -7.79
C GLY A 31 0.92 1.71 -8.52
N LEU A 32 1.27 2.32 -9.65
CA LEU A 32 0.31 3.03 -10.52
C LEU A 32 -0.69 2.06 -11.14
N ALA A 33 -0.26 0.88 -11.58
CA ALA A 33 -1.16 -0.15 -12.08
C ALA A 33 -2.13 -0.63 -10.97
N ASN A 34 -1.65 -0.79 -9.73
CA ASN A 34 -2.51 -1.14 -8.59
C ASN A 34 -3.54 -0.04 -8.29
N PHE A 35 -3.11 1.23 -8.29
CA PHE A 35 -3.98 2.38 -8.10
C PHE A 35 -5.03 2.51 -9.21
N LEU A 36 -4.64 2.26 -10.46
CA LEU A 36 -5.55 2.23 -11.60
C LEU A 36 -6.57 1.11 -11.45
N ALA A 37 -6.13 -0.10 -11.09
CA ALA A 37 -7.01 -1.24 -10.84
C ALA A 37 -8.01 -0.92 -9.71
N TYR A 38 -7.56 -0.24 -8.65
CA TYR A 38 -8.45 0.25 -7.59
C TYR A 38 -9.47 1.25 -8.12
N THR A 39 -9.03 2.22 -8.92
CA THR A 39 -9.92 3.25 -9.47
C THR A 39 -10.99 2.61 -10.36
N VAL A 40 -10.61 1.68 -11.24
CA VAL A 40 -11.56 0.93 -12.09
C VAL A 40 -12.49 0.07 -11.24
N ALA A 41 -11.97 -0.63 -10.24
CA ALA A 41 -12.78 -1.43 -9.32
C ALA A 41 -13.76 -0.55 -8.54
N TYR A 42 -13.35 0.63 -8.10
CA TYR A 42 -14.18 1.58 -7.38
C TYR A 42 -15.34 2.11 -8.25
N PHE A 43 -15.12 2.28 -9.56
CA PHE A 43 -16.19 2.63 -10.49
C PHE A 43 -17.10 1.45 -10.86
N SER A 44 -16.58 0.22 -10.81
CA SER A 44 -17.31 -0.98 -11.27
C SER A 44 -18.02 -1.74 -10.14
N LEU A 45 -17.48 -1.64 -8.93
CA LEU A 45 -18.05 -2.27 -7.73
C LEU A 45 -18.90 -1.24 -6.99
N PRO A 46 -20.00 -1.69 -6.38
CA PRO A 46 -20.86 -0.80 -5.61
C PRO A 46 -20.13 -0.25 -4.37
N GLY A 47 -19.07 -0.90 -3.86
CA GLY A 47 -18.41 -0.39 -2.66
C GLY A 47 -17.16 -1.13 -2.23
N GLU A 48 -16.78 -0.94 -0.96
CA GLU A 48 -15.58 -1.52 -0.36
C GLU A 48 -15.88 -2.45 0.82
N ALA A 49 -15.13 -3.55 0.92
CA ALA A 49 -15.26 -4.55 1.98
C ALA A 49 -14.98 -3.96 3.37
N ILE A 50 -13.99 -3.07 3.47
CA ILE A 50 -13.63 -2.37 4.73
C ILE A 50 -14.85 -1.71 5.39
N HIS A 51 -15.79 -1.23 4.58
CA HIS A 51 -16.95 -0.48 5.04
C HIS A 51 -18.26 -1.30 5.08
N GLY A 52 -18.35 -2.42 4.35
CA GLY A 52 -19.58 -3.21 4.24
C GLY A 52 -19.77 -4.24 5.36
N GLY A 53 -18.71 -4.99 5.68
CA GLY A 53 -18.69 -5.97 6.77
C GLY A 53 -19.28 -7.35 6.44
N VAL A 54 -19.16 -8.26 7.41
CA VAL A 54 -19.72 -9.62 7.35
C VAL A 54 -20.83 -9.75 8.39
N ARG A 55 -21.89 -10.47 8.05
CA ARG A 55 -23.03 -10.75 8.93
C ARG A 55 -23.30 -12.24 9.04
N LEU A 56 -23.71 -12.69 10.22
CA LEU A 56 -24.11 -14.07 10.46
C LEU A 56 -25.64 -14.11 10.61
N GLU A 57 -26.31 -14.77 9.68
CA GLU A 57 -27.70 -15.20 9.83
C GLU A 57 -27.71 -16.44 10.71
N ALA A 58 -28.34 -16.34 11.89
CA ALA A 58 -28.49 -17.48 12.79
C ALA A 58 -29.54 -18.43 12.21
N ASP A 59 -29.09 -19.57 11.70
CA ASP A 59 -29.95 -20.64 11.23
C ASP A 59 -29.72 -21.89 12.08
N SER A 60 -30.76 -22.70 12.16
CA SER A 60 -30.86 -24.00 12.84
C SER A 60 -29.68 -24.94 12.56
N ASP A 61 -29.08 -24.82 11.37
CA ASP A 61 -28.04 -25.71 10.82
C ASP A 61 -26.60 -25.16 10.86
N GLY A 62 -26.34 -24.10 11.65
CA GLY A 62 -24.97 -23.59 11.89
C GLY A 62 -24.68 -22.19 11.34
N GLY A 63 -25.71 -21.50 10.87
CA GLY A 63 -25.66 -20.09 10.48
C GLY A 63 -25.00 -19.80 9.14
N ARG A 64 -25.56 -18.86 8.39
CA ARG A 64 -25.10 -18.46 7.06
C ARG A 64 -24.36 -17.13 7.11
N LEU A 65 -23.19 -17.05 6.48
CA LEU A 65 -22.43 -15.80 6.37
C LEU A 65 -22.86 -15.02 5.13
N HIS A 66 -23.24 -13.76 5.34
CA HIS A 66 -23.54 -12.78 4.32
C HIS A 66 -22.43 -11.73 4.27
N TYR A 67 -21.92 -11.48 3.06
CA TYR A 67 -20.82 -10.54 2.83
C TYR A 67 -21.37 -9.28 2.19
N TYR A 68 -21.03 -8.12 2.74
CA TYR A 68 -21.52 -6.84 2.24
C TYR A 68 -20.37 -5.92 1.82
N LEU A 69 -20.62 -5.13 0.78
CA LEU A 69 -19.85 -3.94 0.43
C LEU A 69 -20.68 -2.70 0.79
N LEU A 70 -20.05 -1.57 1.14
CA LEU A 70 -20.76 -0.31 1.38
C LEU A 70 -20.74 0.58 0.13
N ASP A 71 -21.91 0.82 -0.45
CA ASP A 71 -22.17 1.70 -1.60
C ASP A 71 -22.95 2.94 -1.18
N LYS A 72 -22.33 4.12 -1.18
CA LYS A 72 -23.01 5.41 -0.93
C LYS A 72 -23.92 5.39 0.31
N GLY A 73 -23.53 4.65 1.35
CA GLY A 73 -24.27 4.49 2.61
C GLY A 73 -25.25 3.31 2.65
N SER A 74 -25.50 2.63 1.53
CA SER A 74 -26.25 1.37 1.44
C SER A 74 -25.32 0.16 1.47
N ARG A 75 -25.77 -0.97 2.05
CA ARG A 75 -25.02 -2.23 2.02
C ARG A 75 -25.50 -3.08 0.86
N VAL A 76 -24.57 -3.54 0.03
CA VAL A 76 -24.87 -4.44 -1.08
C VAL A 76 -24.29 -5.80 -0.77
N GLU A 77 -25.15 -6.82 -0.77
CA GLU A 77 -24.71 -8.20 -0.57
C GLU A 77 -23.93 -8.69 -1.78
N VAL A 78 -22.80 -9.33 -1.54
CA VAL A 78 -21.90 -9.87 -2.57
C VAL A 78 -21.46 -11.28 -2.22
N SER A 79 -20.87 -11.96 -3.20
CA SER A 79 -20.24 -13.25 -2.95
C SER A 79 -18.99 -13.09 -2.08
N ARG A 80 -18.63 -14.16 -1.35
CA ARG A 80 -17.38 -14.24 -0.57
C ARG A 80 -16.14 -13.89 -1.39
N ALA A 81 -16.10 -14.33 -2.66
CA ALA A 81 -14.97 -14.08 -3.55
C ALA A 81 -14.80 -12.59 -3.86
N VAL A 82 -15.90 -11.88 -4.16
CA VAL A 82 -15.90 -10.44 -4.42
C VAL A 82 -15.49 -9.66 -3.17
N TRP A 83 -16.01 -10.06 -2.01
CA TRP A 83 -15.64 -9.45 -0.74
C TRP A 83 -14.16 -9.63 -0.41
N LEU A 84 -13.63 -10.86 -0.57
CA LEU A 84 -12.23 -11.16 -0.30
C LEU A 84 -11.30 -10.43 -1.28
N TYR A 85 -11.66 -10.38 -2.57
CA TYR A 85 -10.95 -9.58 -3.55
C TYR A 85 -10.89 -8.11 -3.13
N SER A 86 -12.05 -7.51 -2.79
CA SER A 86 -12.11 -6.12 -2.33
C SER A 86 -11.24 -5.88 -1.10
N ALA A 87 -11.30 -6.78 -0.10
CA ALA A 87 -10.52 -6.69 1.13
C ALA A 87 -9.00 -6.77 0.90
N ILE A 88 -8.54 -7.71 0.06
CA ILE A 88 -7.12 -7.84 -0.28
C ILE A 88 -6.66 -6.62 -1.08
N HIS A 89 -7.46 -6.22 -2.08
CA HIS A 89 -7.14 -5.11 -2.96
C HIS A 89 -7.02 -3.80 -2.19
N SER A 90 -8.00 -3.47 -1.32
CA SER A 90 -7.95 -2.27 -0.49
C SER A 90 -6.77 -2.28 0.50
N THR A 91 -6.45 -3.44 1.08
CA THR A 91 -5.29 -3.60 1.98
C THR A 91 -3.95 -3.37 1.28
N SER A 92 -3.86 -3.65 -0.02
CA SER A 92 -2.64 -3.44 -0.80
C SER A 92 -2.33 -1.97 -1.09
N ILE A 93 -3.33 -1.08 -1.01
CA ILE A 93 -3.18 0.32 -1.45
C ILE A 93 -2.22 1.11 -0.57
N PRO A 94 -2.35 1.12 0.78
CA PRO A 94 -1.40 1.86 1.62
C PRO A 94 0.06 1.46 1.36
N VAL A 95 0.33 0.16 1.15
CA VAL A 95 1.66 -0.37 0.88
C VAL A 95 2.18 0.06 -0.47
N THR A 96 1.38 -0.10 -1.52
CA THR A 96 1.79 0.26 -2.89
C THR A 96 1.98 1.77 -3.03
N VAL A 97 1.10 2.59 -2.44
CA VAL A 97 1.28 4.06 -2.38
C VAL A 97 2.56 4.43 -1.62
N GLY A 98 2.81 3.81 -0.46
CA GLY A 98 4.05 4.01 0.30
C GLY A 98 5.30 3.66 -0.52
N ALA A 99 5.29 2.52 -1.20
CA ALA A 99 6.39 2.06 -2.05
C ALA A 99 6.65 3.02 -3.24
N VAL A 100 5.60 3.52 -3.88
CA VAL A 100 5.70 4.52 -4.96
C VAL A 100 6.32 5.82 -4.44
N LEU A 101 5.87 6.31 -3.29
CA LEU A 101 6.42 7.52 -2.66
C LEU A 101 7.91 7.35 -2.30
N LEU A 102 8.30 6.19 -1.75
CA LEU A 102 9.70 5.88 -1.46
C LEU A 102 10.56 5.74 -2.72
N ALA A 103 10.03 5.14 -3.78
CA ALA A 103 10.71 5.04 -5.07
C ALA A 103 10.93 6.43 -5.69
N MET A 104 9.90 7.29 -5.70
CA MET A 104 10.02 8.67 -6.16
C MET A 104 11.01 9.47 -5.32
N LEU A 105 10.97 9.33 -3.99
CA LEU A 105 11.93 9.98 -3.10
C LEU A 105 13.36 9.52 -3.37
N THR A 106 13.55 8.23 -3.64
CA THR A 106 14.86 7.64 -3.96
C THR A 106 15.41 8.21 -5.28
N LEU A 107 14.56 8.36 -6.30
CA LEU A 107 14.95 8.97 -7.58
C LEU A 107 15.18 10.48 -7.47
N ALA A 108 14.43 11.18 -6.63
CA ALA A 108 14.55 12.62 -6.44
C ALA A 108 15.68 13.04 -5.47
N LYS A 109 16.27 12.09 -4.74
CA LYS A 109 17.18 12.35 -3.62
C LYS A 109 18.33 13.30 -3.98
N ASP A 110 18.96 13.13 -5.14
CA ASP A 110 20.16 13.88 -5.50
C ASP A 110 19.80 15.33 -5.85
N ARG A 111 18.65 15.54 -6.49
CA ARG A 111 18.09 16.88 -6.72
C ARG A 111 17.76 17.58 -5.40
N ILE A 112 17.10 16.88 -4.46
CA ILE A 112 16.76 17.41 -3.14
C ILE A 112 18.03 17.77 -2.33
N VAL A 113 19.03 16.89 -2.28
CA VAL A 113 20.29 17.19 -1.58
C VAL A 113 21.01 18.38 -2.22
N SER A 114 20.98 18.47 -3.55
CA SER A 114 21.64 19.58 -4.26
C SER A 114 20.99 20.94 -4.01
N SER A 115 19.67 20.99 -3.79
CA SER A 115 18.94 22.24 -3.51
C SER A 115 19.04 22.68 -2.05
N MET A 116 19.34 21.76 -1.13
CA MET A 116 19.41 22.03 0.31
C MET A 116 20.79 22.50 0.82
N ARG A 117 21.71 22.95 -0.06
CA ARG A 117 23.07 23.37 0.35
C ARG A 117 23.13 24.49 1.41
N SER A 118 22.03 25.22 1.63
CA SER A 118 21.94 26.37 2.54
C SER A 118 21.12 26.11 3.83
N SER A 119 20.54 24.93 4.03
CA SER A 119 19.72 24.67 5.24
C SER A 119 20.55 24.03 6.36
N VAL A 120 20.27 24.44 7.61
CA VAL A 120 20.88 23.89 8.85
C VAL A 120 20.71 22.37 8.97
N VAL A 121 19.66 21.81 8.36
CA VAL A 121 19.44 20.36 8.29
C VAL A 121 20.19 19.77 7.10
N ARG A 122 21.08 18.81 7.38
CA ARG A 122 21.79 18.01 6.37
C ARG A 122 20.76 17.31 5.48
N GLY A 123 20.78 17.53 4.16
CA GLY A 123 19.76 17.00 3.23
C GLY A 123 19.55 15.46 3.33
N ARG A 124 20.58 14.71 3.73
CA ARG A 124 20.46 13.27 4.04
C ARG A 124 19.49 12.99 5.19
N THR A 125 19.56 13.74 6.28
CA THR A 125 18.67 13.59 7.44
C THR A 125 17.23 13.86 7.05
N PHE A 126 17.00 14.91 6.25
CA PHE A 126 15.66 15.23 5.75
C PHE A 126 15.04 14.09 4.94
N ILE A 127 15.78 13.52 3.99
CA ILE A 127 15.32 12.39 3.18
C ILE A 127 15.03 11.16 4.06
N THR A 128 15.90 10.85 5.02
CA THR A 128 15.67 9.72 5.94
C THR A 128 14.41 9.91 6.77
N VAL A 129 14.15 11.11 7.29
CA VAL A 129 12.93 11.41 8.05
C VAL A 129 11.70 11.25 7.17
N LEU A 130 11.71 11.78 5.95
CA LEU A 130 10.59 11.65 5.03
C LEU A 130 10.32 10.18 4.67
N ALA A 131 11.37 9.40 4.40
CA ALA A 131 11.24 7.97 4.15
C ALA A 131 10.66 7.22 5.36
N ALA A 132 11.11 7.56 6.57
CA ALA A 132 10.59 6.96 7.80
C ALA A 132 9.10 7.28 8.00
N VAL A 133 8.69 8.54 7.81
CA VAL A 133 7.29 8.96 7.91
C VAL A 133 6.41 8.20 6.91
N VAL A 134 6.82 8.15 5.63
CA VAL A 134 6.08 7.41 4.59
C VAL A 134 5.93 5.93 4.97
N THR A 135 7.00 5.31 5.46
CA THR A 135 7.01 3.90 5.87
C THR A 135 6.06 3.65 7.04
N VAL A 136 6.15 4.46 8.09
CA VAL A 136 5.32 4.31 9.30
C VAL A 136 3.84 4.54 8.97
N CYS A 137 3.51 5.59 8.22
CA CYS A 137 2.13 5.85 7.82
C CYS A 137 1.56 4.71 6.95
N SER A 138 2.32 4.26 5.96
CA SER A 138 1.91 3.16 5.06
C SER A 138 1.62 1.87 5.84
N LEU A 139 2.52 1.48 6.75
CA LEU A 139 2.34 0.30 7.59
C LEU A 139 1.21 0.46 8.61
N GLY A 140 1.05 1.65 9.20
CA GLY A 140 -0.02 1.95 10.13
C GLY A 140 -1.40 1.80 9.49
N TRP A 141 -1.59 2.36 8.29
CA TRP A 141 -2.83 2.22 7.53
C TRP A 141 -3.10 0.78 7.09
N MET A 142 -2.09 0.06 6.61
CA MET A 142 -2.23 -1.37 6.28
C MET A 142 -2.62 -2.18 7.52
N GLY A 143 -1.97 -1.95 8.66
CA GLY A 143 -2.26 -2.63 9.92
C GLY A 143 -3.70 -2.38 10.39
N TRP A 144 -4.17 -1.14 10.28
CA TRP A 144 -5.57 -0.79 10.54
C TRP A 144 -6.54 -1.54 9.61
N PHE A 145 -6.27 -1.59 8.31
CA PHE A 145 -7.12 -2.31 7.34
C PHE A 145 -7.18 -3.80 7.65
N LEU A 146 -6.03 -4.42 7.92
CA LEU A 146 -5.97 -5.83 8.32
C LEU A 146 -6.75 -6.09 9.61
N TYR A 147 -6.61 -5.23 10.61
CA TYR A 147 -7.35 -5.33 11.87
C TYR A 147 -8.88 -5.29 11.63
N VAL A 148 -9.36 -4.36 10.80
CA VAL A 148 -10.78 -4.27 10.45
C VAL A 148 -11.26 -5.52 9.73
N ILE A 149 -10.53 -6.02 8.73
CA ILE A 149 -10.91 -7.22 7.98
C ILE A 149 -10.91 -8.47 8.86
N ILE A 150 -9.89 -8.65 9.69
CA ILE A 150 -9.79 -9.79 10.61
C ILE A 150 -10.92 -9.75 11.64
N SER A 151 -11.19 -8.58 12.23
CA SER A 151 -12.27 -8.44 13.22
C SER A 151 -13.65 -8.74 12.60
N GLN A 152 -13.90 -8.31 11.36
CA GLN A 152 -15.15 -8.62 10.65
C GLN A 152 -15.31 -10.12 10.37
N LEU A 153 -14.23 -10.86 10.13
CA LEU A 153 -14.25 -12.31 9.90
C LEU A 153 -14.32 -13.11 11.21
N ALA A 154 -13.64 -12.66 12.25
CA ALA A 154 -13.58 -13.35 13.54
C ALA A 154 -14.85 -13.14 14.38
N GLN A 155 -15.47 -11.96 14.26
CA GLN A 155 -16.66 -11.57 15.03
C GLN A 155 -17.69 -10.93 14.08
N PRO A 156 -18.32 -11.72 13.19
CA PRO A 156 -19.34 -11.22 12.29
C PRO A 156 -20.54 -10.71 13.11
N ALA A 157 -21.06 -9.54 12.77
CA ALA A 157 -22.22 -9.01 13.50
C ALA A 157 -23.49 -9.81 13.16
N PRO A 158 -24.50 -9.85 14.04
CA PRO A 158 -25.75 -10.53 13.75
C PRO A 158 -26.44 -9.92 12.52
N TRP A 159 -26.99 -10.77 11.66
CA TRP A 159 -27.81 -10.36 10.52
C TRP A 159 -29.13 -9.73 11.01
N SER A 160 -29.53 -8.62 10.39
CA SER A 160 -30.68 -7.82 10.84
C SER A 160 -31.86 -7.79 9.85
N GLY A 161 -31.90 -8.70 8.86
CA GLY A 161 -33.04 -8.85 7.95
C GLY A 161 -33.37 -7.65 7.05
N ARG A 162 -32.47 -6.67 6.94
CA ARG A 162 -32.63 -5.42 6.18
C ARG A 162 -31.43 -5.19 5.27
#